data_AF-A0A533S116-F1
#
_entry.id   AF-A0A533S116-F1
#
_cell.length_a   1.000
_cell.length_b   1.000
_cell.length_c   1.000
_cell.angle_alpha   90.00
_cell.angle_beta   90.00
_cell.angle_gamma   90.00
#
_symmetry.space_group_name_H-M   'P 1'
#
loop_
_entity.id
_entity.type
_entity.pdbx_description
1 polymer ?
#
loop_
_entity_poly.entity_id
_entity_poly.type
_entity_poly.pdbx_seq_one_letter_code
_entity_poly.pdbx_strand_id
1 'polypeptide(L)'
;MESTMEKRGSFIFLREVVALLVLMMVCTPLSAYAGELSFHPYIAISEEFTDNVYESRDEKQSDFVTRFLPGMTFKYVAPLWDWDLAYNLDYRLYARNSRSDETTHNLAAKGHVKLIDERLFLDISDTFKRVSLDVSRDYTQEGLYSNQSDSNILTVSPYAIFRPGGQTTIKTGYRYS
;
A
#
# COMPACT_ATOMS: atom_id res chain seq x y z
N MET A 1 -22.94 10.64 -37.21
CA MET A 1 -23.41 11.61 -36.19
C MET A 1 -23.83 10.83 -34.96
N GLU A 2 -22.89 10.05 -34.39
CA GLU A 2 -23.22 8.86 -33.58
C GLU A 2 -22.05 8.45 -32.66
N SER A 3 -21.43 9.40 -31.95
CA SER A 3 -20.41 9.07 -30.93
C SER A 3 -20.52 9.88 -29.63
N THR A 4 -21.64 10.58 -29.43
CA THR A 4 -21.88 11.43 -28.25
C THR A 4 -22.77 10.79 -27.18
N MET A 5 -23.34 9.59 -27.40
CA MET A 5 -24.24 8.96 -26.43
C MET A 5 -23.58 7.99 -25.44
N GLU A 6 -22.39 7.44 -25.74
CA GLU A 6 -21.77 6.41 -24.88
C GLU A 6 -21.05 6.98 -23.64
N LYS A 7 -20.49 8.19 -23.74
CA LYS A 7 -19.78 8.83 -22.61
C LYS A 7 -20.69 9.19 -21.44
N ARG A 8 -21.98 9.45 -21.68
CA ARG A 8 -22.92 9.88 -20.62
C ARG A 8 -23.26 8.77 -19.62
N GLY A 9 -23.25 7.51 -20.04
CA GLY A 9 -23.56 6.36 -19.16
C GLY A 9 -22.41 5.99 -18.21
N SER A 10 -21.16 6.11 -18.67
CA SER A 10 -19.96 5.76 -17.88
C SER A 10 -19.74 6.72 -16.69
N PHE A 11 -19.98 8.03 -16.89
CA PHE A 11 -19.87 9.01 -15.80
C PHE A 11 -20.94 8.82 -14.72
N ILE A 12 -22.15 8.37 -15.08
CA ILE A 12 -23.22 8.10 -14.11
C ILE A 12 -22.87 6.87 -13.26
N PHE A 13 -22.39 5.80 -13.90
CA PHE A 13 -21.94 4.59 -13.20
C PHE A 13 -20.77 4.85 -12.26
N LEU A 14 -19.76 5.63 -12.69
CA LEU A 14 -18.63 5.99 -11.84
C LEU A 14 -19.07 6.82 -10.63
N ARG A 15 -20.03 7.73 -10.79
CA ARG A 15 -20.56 8.57 -9.71
C ARG A 15 -21.32 7.77 -8.66
N GLU A 16 -22.12 6.79 -9.10
CA GLU A 16 -22.88 5.88 -8.22
C GLU A 16 -21.92 4.98 -7.43
N VAL A 17 -20.88 4.44 -8.07
CA VAL A 17 -19.86 3.60 -7.40
C VAL A 17 -19.07 4.41 -6.37
N VAL A 18 -18.67 5.64 -6.71
CA VAL A 18 -17.99 6.55 -5.78
C VAL A 18 -18.91 6.92 -4.61
N ALA A 19 -20.18 7.22 -4.86
CA ALA A 19 -21.15 7.53 -3.82
C ALA A 19 -21.38 6.33 -2.88
N LEU A 20 -21.42 5.11 -3.42
CA LEU A 20 -21.55 3.88 -2.63
C LEU A 20 -20.32 3.62 -1.75
N LEU A 21 -19.12 3.85 -2.30
CA LEU A 21 -17.86 3.74 -1.54
C LEU A 21 -17.78 4.78 -0.42
N VAL A 22 -18.15 6.02 -0.69
CA VAL A 22 -18.21 7.10 0.32
C VAL A 22 -19.25 6.78 1.39
N LEU A 23 -20.43 6.27 1.01
CA LEU A 23 -21.48 5.91 1.96
C LEU A 23 -21.07 4.72 2.84
N MET A 24 -20.40 3.71 2.29
CA MET A 24 -19.81 2.62 3.09
C MET A 24 -18.77 3.14 4.09
N MET A 25 -17.98 4.13 3.71
CA MET A 25 -17.00 4.78 4.59
C MET A 25 -17.65 5.54 5.75
N VAL A 26 -18.84 6.13 5.52
CA VAL A 26 -19.55 6.93 6.52
C VAL A 26 -20.43 6.08 7.43
N CYS A 27 -20.90 4.91 6.97
CA CYS A 27 -21.91 4.11 7.68
C CYS A 27 -21.37 2.91 8.48
N THR A 28 -20.06 2.74 8.68
CA THR A 28 -19.58 1.68 9.58
C THR A 28 -19.84 2.09 11.04
N PRO A 29 -20.73 1.40 11.78
CA PRO A 29 -20.84 1.63 13.21
C PRO A 29 -19.50 1.24 13.84
N LEU A 30 -18.79 2.20 14.45
CA LEU A 30 -17.73 1.89 15.40
C LEU A 30 -18.39 1.20 16.60
N SER A 31 -18.56 -0.12 16.53
CA SER A 31 -18.83 -0.90 17.73
C SER A 31 -17.73 -0.57 18.73
N ALA A 32 -18.13 -0.10 19.91
CA ALA A 32 -17.26 0.25 21.02
C ALA A 32 -16.54 -1.00 21.56
N TYR A 33 -15.57 -1.49 20.80
CA TYR A 33 -14.47 -2.26 21.35
C TYR A 33 -13.56 -1.29 22.09
N ALA A 34 -12.98 -1.71 23.20
CA ALA A 34 -11.97 -0.94 23.95
C ALA A 34 -10.64 -0.78 23.18
N GLY A 35 -10.68 -0.86 21.84
CA GLY A 35 -9.54 -0.71 20.97
C GLY A 35 -9.49 0.69 20.36
N GLU A 36 -8.28 1.25 20.30
CA GLU A 36 -8.01 2.52 19.66
C GLU A 36 -7.87 2.29 18.15
N LEU A 37 -8.74 2.92 17.36
CA LEU A 37 -8.73 2.86 15.91
C LEU A 37 -8.28 4.21 15.34
N SER A 38 -7.28 4.19 14.47
CA SER A 38 -6.83 5.33 13.69
C SER A 38 -6.81 4.96 12.21
N PHE A 39 -7.59 5.67 11.41
CA PHE A 39 -7.66 5.46 9.97
C PHE A 39 -7.49 6.78 9.24
N HIS A 40 -6.43 6.90 8.46
CA HIS A 40 -6.08 8.11 7.72
C HIS A 40 -5.93 7.78 6.23
N PRO A 41 -7.02 7.84 5.46
CA PRO A 41 -6.95 7.83 4.01
C PRO A 41 -6.41 9.17 3.52
N TYR A 42 -5.67 9.15 2.41
CA TYR A 42 -5.20 10.35 1.76
C TYR A 42 -5.10 10.15 0.26
N ILE A 43 -5.05 11.26 -0.46
CA ILE A 43 -4.91 11.29 -1.90
C ILE A 43 -3.98 12.43 -2.27
N ALA A 44 -2.94 12.11 -3.03
CA ALA A 44 -2.07 13.09 -3.63
C ALA A 44 -2.19 13.02 -5.15
N ILE A 45 -2.21 14.18 -5.78
CA ILE A 45 -2.18 14.30 -7.23
C ILE A 45 -1.02 15.24 -7.53
N SER A 46 -0.12 14.81 -8.40
CA SER A 46 0.98 15.64 -8.86
C SER A 46 1.11 15.56 -10.36
N GLU A 47 1.79 16.55 -10.92
CA GLU A 47 1.95 16.71 -12.35
C GLU A 47 3.36 17.16 -12.62
N GLU A 48 4.02 16.49 -13.54
CA GLU A 48 5.43 16.67 -13.85
C GLU A 48 5.60 16.89 -15.34
N PHE A 49 6.36 17.93 -15.70
CA PHE A 49 6.81 18.14 -17.07
C PHE A 49 8.27 17.74 -17.19
N THR A 50 8.56 16.80 -18.08
CA THR A 50 9.91 16.36 -18.40
C THR A 50 10.20 16.64 -19.88
N ASP A 51 11.41 17.11 -20.18
CA ASP A 51 11.89 17.31 -21.55
C ASP A 51 12.46 16.02 -22.17
N ASN A 52 12.65 14.97 -21.35
CA ASN A 52 13.26 13.71 -21.74
C ASN A 52 12.74 12.53 -20.91
N VAL A 53 11.55 12.04 -21.25
CA VAL A 53 10.84 10.96 -20.55
C VAL A 53 11.55 9.60 -20.56
N TYR A 54 12.48 9.39 -21.48
CA TYR A 54 13.27 8.14 -21.57
C TYR A 54 14.65 8.24 -20.93
N GLU A 55 15.01 9.41 -20.39
CA GLU A 55 16.35 9.68 -19.89
C GLU A 55 17.46 9.38 -20.93
N SER A 56 17.12 9.44 -22.23
CA SER A 56 18.03 9.12 -23.35
C SER A 56 18.90 10.32 -23.73
N ARG A 57 20.15 10.07 -24.14
CA ARG A 57 21.02 11.13 -24.67
C ARG A 57 20.61 11.56 -26.08
N ASP A 58 20.10 10.61 -26.86
CA ASP A 58 19.66 10.78 -28.24
C ASP A 58 18.12 10.69 -28.31
N GLU A 59 17.49 11.38 -29.27
CA GLU A 59 16.03 11.36 -29.48
C GLU A 59 15.20 11.71 -28.23
N LYS A 60 15.53 12.82 -27.58
CA LYS A 60 14.78 13.32 -26.42
C LYS A 60 13.30 13.53 -26.75
N GLN A 61 12.44 12.97 -25.91
CA GLN A 61 11.01 13.15 -26.00
C GLN A 61 10.48 13.81 -24.73
N SER A 62 9.85 14.98 -24.90
CA SER A 62 9.16 15.63 -23.79
C SER A 62 7.82 14.96 -23.51
N ASP A 63 7.42 14.89 -22.24
CA ASP A 63 6.08 14.48 -21.85
C ASP A 63 5.59 15.20 -20.60
N PHE A 64 4.28 15.09 -20.39
CA PHE A 64 3.59 15.56 -19.22
C PHE A 64 3.03 14.34 -18.49
N VAL A 65 3.50 14.13 -17.28
CA VAL A 65 3.19 12.95 -16.47
C VAL A 65 2.26 13.37 -15.34
N THR A 66 1.03 12.86 -15.35
CA THR A 66 0.10 13.04 -14.24
C THR A 66 0.22 11.83 -13.31
N ARG A 67 0.46 12.07 -12.02
CA ARG A 67 0.58 11.04 -10.99
C ARG A 67 -0.60 11.11 -10.03
N PHE A 68 -1.23 9.97 -9.83
CA PHE A 68 -2.35 9.79 -8.91
C PHE A 68 -1.94 8.82 -7.80
N LEU A 69 -1.88 9.33 -6.58
CA LEU A 69 -1.26 8.69 -5.42
C LEU A 69 -2.26 8.55 -4.26
N PRO A 70 -3.29 7.69 -4.36
CA PRO A 70 -4.14 7.38 -3.21
C PRO A 70 -3.40 6.46 -2.25
N GLY A 71 -3.58 6.71 -0.95
CA GLY A 71 -2.99 5.91 0.09
C GLY A 71 -3.86 5.88 1.34
N MET A 72 -3.52 4.98 2.25
CA MET A 72 -4.16 4.90 3.55
C MET A 72 -3.19 4.38 4.60
N THR A 73 -3.38 4.85 5.82
CA THR A 73 -2.82 4.23 7.02
C THR A 73 -3.96 3.78 7.91
N PHE A 74 -3.82 2.60 8.48
CA PHE A 74 -4.77 1.98 9.39
C PHE A 74 -3.99 1.44 10.58
N LYS A 75 -4.37 1.87 11.77
CA LYS A 75 -3.83 1.37 13.02
C LYS A 75 -4.96 1.00 13.95
N TYR A 76 -4.89 -0.19 14.52
CA TYR A 76 -5.87 -0.67 15.47
C TYR A 76 -5.18 -1.35 16.63
N VAL A 77 -5.34 -0.81 17.83
CA VAL A 77 -4.70 -1.30 19.06
C VAL A 77 -5.79 -1.83 19.97
N ALA A 78 -5.69 -3.08 20.42
CA ALA A 78 -6.67 -3.69 21.31
C ALA A 78 -5.98 -4.64 22.29
N PRO A 79 -6.65 -5.07 23.37
CA PRO A 79 -6.01 -5.92 24.38
C PRO A 79 -5.41 -7.22 23.83
N LEU A 80 -6.04 -7.81 22.81
CA LEU A 80 -5.66 -9.11 22.23
C LEU A 80 -4.96 -9.00 20.88
N TRP A 81 -5.05 -7.89 20.17
CA TRP A 81 -4.41 -7.73 18.88
C TRP A 81 -4.03 -6.28 18.61
N ASP A 82 -2.96 -6.10 17.86
CA ASP A 82 -2.48 -4.83 17.38
C ASP A 82 -2.19 -4.94 15.88
N TRP A 83 -2.74 -4.04 15.09
CA TRP A 83 -2.59 -4.00 13.64
C TRP A 83 -2.07 -2.65 13.21
N ASP A 84 -1.10 -2.66 12.29
CA ASP A 84 -0.50 -1.49 11.66
C ASP A 84 -0.34 -1.76 10.17
N LEU A 85 -1.08 -1.02 9.35
CA LEU A 85 -1.21 -1.21 7.92
C LEU A 85 -1.01 0.12 7.20
N ALA A 86 -0.11 0.15 6.23
CA ALA A 86 0.09 1.24 5.31
C ALA A 86 0.03 0.72 3.88
N TYR A 87 -0.79 1.36 3.04
CA TYR A 87 -0.93 1.00 1.63
C TYR A 87 -0.91 2.25 0.76
N ASN A 88 -0.14 2.21 -0.33
CA ASN A 88 -0.01 3.30 -1.30
C ASN A 88 -0.06 2.75 -2.72
N LEU A 89 -0.81 3.43 -3.59
CA LEU A 89 -0.84 3.18 -5.02
C LEU A 89 -0.21 4.38 -5.73
N ASP A 90 0.64 4.14 -6.73
CA ASP A 90 1.20 5.16 -7.62
C ASP A 90 0.77 4.83 -9.05
N TYR A 91 -0.17 5.61 -9.57
CA TYR A 91 -0.60 5.53 -10.96
C TYR A 91 -0.02 6.70 -11.75
N ARG A 92 0.71 6.39 -12.83
CA ARG A 92 1.35 7.38 -13.70
C ARG A 92 0.74 7.32 -15.10
N LEU A 93 0.25 8.46 -15.56
CA LEU A 93 -0.36 8.61 -16.88
C LEU A 93 0.49 9.53 -17.74
N TYR A 94 0.80 9.09 -18.97
CA TYR A 94 1.66 9.81 -19.90
C TYR A 94 0.82 10.50 -20.97
N ALA A 95 0.72 11.84 -20.91
CA ALA A 95 -0.22 12.59 -21.75
C ALA A 95 0.02 12.42 -23.25
N ARG A 96 1.27 12.22 -23.68
CA ARG A 96 1.62 12.00 -25.10
C ARG A 96 1.70 10.52 -25.48
N ASN A 97 1.32 9.60 -24.60
CA ASN A 97 1.52 8.16 -24.76
C ASN A 97 2.98 7.83 -25.15
N SER A 98 3.95 8.60 -24.63
CA SER A 98 5.35 8.29 -24.85
C SER A 98 5.68 6.91 -24.27
N ARG A 99 5.10 6.58 -23.10
CA ARG A 99 5.16 5.25 -22.49
C ARG A 99 3.76 4.75 -22.17
N SER A 100 3.66 3.46 -21.91
CA SER A 100 2.46 2.87 -21.31
C SER A 100 2.28 3.40 -19.89
N ASP A 101 1.02 3.62 -19.51
CA ASP A 101 0.66 3.94 -18.14
C ASP A 101 1.19 2.90 -17.16
N GLU A 102 1.62 3.36 -16.00
CA GLU A 102 2.26 2.52 -14.99
C GLU A 102 1.44 2.53 -13.70
N THR A 103 1.30 1.36 -13.09
CA THR A 103 0.73 1.22 -11.75
C THR A 103 1.71 0.48 -10.85
N THR A 104 2.00 1.09 -9.70
CA THR A 104 2.84 0.50 -8.66
C THR A 104 2.08 0.46 -7.34
N HIS A 105 2.23 -0.65 -6.62
CA HIS A 105 1.61 -0.87 -5.32
C HIS A 105 2.68 -1.01 -4.25
N ASN A 106 2.45 -0.39 -3.09
CA ASN A 106 3.29 -0.54 -1.91
C ASN A 106 2.41 -0.87 -0.71
N LEU A 107 2.75 -1.94 0.00
CA LEU A 107 2.05 -2.43 1.18
C LEU A 107 3.08 -2.70 2.28
N ALA A 108 2.80 -2.20 3.47
CA ALA A 108 3.46 -2.60 4.70
C ALA A 108 2.38 -2.95 5.72
N ALA A 109 2.35 -4.21 6.16
CA ALA A 109 1.41 -4.69 7.14
C ALA A 109 2.15 -5.36 8.29
N LYS A 110 1.73 -5.08 9.51
CA LYS A 110 2.19 -5.72 10.75
C LYS A 110 0.99 -6.02 11.63
N GLY A 111 1.01 -7.21 12.20
CA GLY A 111 0.00 -7.70 13.11
C GLY A 111 0.67 -8.40 14.28
N HIS A 112 0.18 -8.12 15.49
CA HIS A 112 0.49 -8.85 16.70
C HIS A 112 -0.81 -9.38 17.28
N VAL A 113 -0.86 -10.67 17.60
CA VAL A 113 -2.06 -11.30 18.18
C VAL A 113 -1.67 -12.13 19.38
N LYS A 114 -2.35 -11.90 20.50
CA LYS A 114 -2.32 -12.75 21.70
C LYS A 114 -3.37 -13.83 21.55
N LEU A 115 -2.93 -15.02 21.12
CA LEU A 115 -3.80 -16.18 20.96
C LEU A 115 -4.27 -16.73 22.32
N ILE A 116 -3.35 -16.76 23.29
CA ILE A 116 -3.62 -17.09 24.69
C ILE A 116 -2.90 -16.06 25.53
N ASP A 117 -3.64 -15.38 26.40
CA ASP A 117 -3.11 -14.28 27.18
C ASP A 117 -1.83 -14.68 27.95
N GLU A 118 -0.83 -13.82 27.86
CA GLU A 118 0.53 -13.97 28.40
C GLU A 118 1.34 -15.22 27.98
N ARG A 119 0.78 -16.14 27.18
CA ARG A 119 1.39 -17.46 26.90
C ARG A 119 1.65 -17.73 25.43
N LEU A 120 0.72 -17.41 24.53
CA LEU A 120 0.83 -17.75 23.11
C LEU A 120 0.54 -16.53 22.25
N PHE A 121 1.44 -16.26 21.33
CA PHE A 121 1.47 -15.06 20.51
C PHE A 121 1.73 -15.42 19.05
N LEU A 122 1.26 -14.56 18.16
CA LEU A 122 1.45 -14.66 16.73
C LEU A 122 1.81 -13.28 16.17
N ASP A 123 3.00 -13.17 15.60
CA ASP A 123 3.40 -12.00 14.82
C ASP A 123 3.25 -12.29 13.33
N ILE A 124 2.66 -11.35 12.60
CA ILE A 124 2.51 -11.39 11.15
C ILE A 124 3.10 -10.10 10.60
N SER A 125 3.90 -10.19 9.55
CA SER A 125 4.39 -9.03 8.83
C SER A 125 4.36 -9.33 7.35
N ASP A 126 3.85 -8.40 6.55
CA ASP A 126 3.87 -8.49 5.09
C ASP A 126 4.45 -7.20 4.52
N THR A 127 5.26 -7.32 3.48
CA THR A 127 5.85 -6.18 2.78
C THR A 127 5.88 -6.45 1.29
N PHE A 128 5.01 -5.76 0.57
CA PHE A 128 4.99 -5.75 -0.88
C PHE A 128 5.51 -4.41 -1.36
N LYS A 129 6.54 -4.42 -2.20
CA LYS A 129 7.09 -3.23 -2.84
C LYS A 129 7.74 -3.58 -4.16
N ARG A 130 7.72 -2.64 -5.10
CA ARG A 130 8.56 -2.72 -6.30
C ARG A 130 9.99 -2.32 -5.95
N VAL A 131 10.97 -3.11 -6.36
CA VAL A 131 12.39 -2.85 -6.14
C VAL A 131 13.14 -2.80 -7.47
N SER A 132 14.10 -1.88 -7.58
CA SER A 132 15.03 -1.82 -8.70
C SER A 132 16.02 -2.99 -8.60
N LEU A 133 16.23 -3.70 -9.71
CA LEU A 133 17.23 -4.78 -9.79
C LEU A 133 18.64 -4.26 -10.10
N ASP A 134 18.77 -2.99 -10.49
CA ASP A 134 20.06 -2.32 -10.71
C ASP A 134 20.34 -1.32 -9.58
N VAL A 135 21.34 -1.63 -8.76
CA VAL A 135 21.70 -0.90 -7.53
C VAL A 135 22.70 0.25 -7.81
N SER A 136 23.16 0.39 -9.07
CA SER A 136 24.26 1.30 -9.41
C SER A 136 23.86 2.78 -9.53
N ARG A 137 22.56 3.11 -9.53
CA ARG A 137 22.04 4.49 -9.69
C ARG A 137 20.84 4.86 -8.82
N ASP A 138 20.49 4.06 -7.82
CA ASP A 138 19.25 4.20 -7.05
C ASP A 138 19.35 5.26 -5.92
N TYR A 139 19.37 6.54 -6.27
CA TYR A 139 19.41 7.64 -5.28
C TYR A 139 18.10 8.41 -5.14
N THR A 140 17.20 8.28 -6.10
CA THR A 140 15.85 8.87 -6.05
C THR A 140 14.87 7.84 -6.58
N GLN A 141 13.90 7.43 -5.77
CA GLN A 141 12.80 6.52 -6.14
C GLN A 141 11.84 7.13 -7.21
N GLU A 142 12.33 8.09 -7.98
CA GLU A 142 11.65 8.85 -9.01
C GLU A 142 12.16 8.51 -10.42
N GLY A 143 13.36 7.90 -10.54
CA GLY A 143 13.96 7.53 -11.82
C GLY A 143 13.26 6.35 -12.51
N LEU A 144 13.14 6.43 -13.83
CA LEU A 144 12.45 5.45 -14.67
C LEU A 144 13.38 4.28 -15.03
N TYR A 145 13.86 3.54 -14.03
CA TYR A 145 14.86 2.50 -14.26
C TYR A 145 14.32 1.32 -15.08
N SER A 146 15.10 0.91 -16.08
CA SER A 146 14.96 -0.38 -16.74
C SER A 146 15.37 -1.48 -15.75
N ASN A 147 14.55 -2.52 -15.59
CA ASN A 147 14.74 -3.69 -14.73
C ASN A 147 14.29 -3.50 -13.26
N GLN A 148 12.98 -3.53 -13.05
CA GLN A 148 12.34 -3.60 -11.72
C GLN A 148 11.67 -4.95 -11.53
N SER A 149 11.57 -5.39 -10.27
CA SER A 149 10.82 -6.59 -9.89
C SER A 149 9.94 -6.30 -8.68
N ASP A 150 8.78 -6.94 -8.64
CA ASP A 150 7.96 -6.94 -7.45
C ASP A 150 8.56 -7.89 -6.41
N SER A 151 8.66 -7.40 -5.18
CA SER A 151 9.14 -8.15 -4.04
C SER A 151 8.04 -8.25 -3.01
N ASN A 152 7.69 -9.47 -2.62
CA ASN A 152 6.78 -9.74 -1.51
C ASN A 152 7.48 -10.57 -0.43
N ILE A 153 7.44 -10.11 0.82
CA ILE A 153 8.04 -10.79 1.96
C ILE A 153 6.97 -10.93 3.05
N LEU A 154 6.44 -12.15 3.20
CA LEU A 154 5.48 -12.50 4.23
C LEU A 154 6.18 -13.27 5.34
N THR A 155 6.29 -12.68 6.53
CA THR A 155 6.78 -13.34 7.73
C THR A 155 5.64 -13.70 8.67
N VAL A 156 5.59 -14.95 9.14
CA VAL A 156 4.65 -15.43 10.16
C VAL A 156 5.44 -16.09 11.28
N SER A 157 5.28 -15.60 12.51
CA SER A 157 6.07 -16.04 13.66
C SER A 157 5.20 -16.39 14.87
N PRO A 158 4.73 -17.64 15.01
CA PRO A 158 4.09 -18.11 16.23
C PRO A 158 5.13 -18.39 17.32
N TYR A 159 4.87 -17.93 18.54
CA TYR A 159 5.74 -18.21 19.69
C TYR A 159 4.97 -18.29 21.00
N ALA A 160 5.52 -19.06 21.94
CA ALA A 160 5.04 -19.20 23.29
C ALA A 160 6.03 -18.63 24.32
N ILE A 161 5.50 -18.12 25.42
CA ILE A 161 6.27 -17.63 26.57
C ILE A 161 5.87 -18.45 27.81
N PHE A 162 6.86 -18.97 28.52
CA PHE A 162 6.71 -19.69 29.78
C PHE A 162 7.47 -18.98 30.89
N ARG A 163 6.85 -18.85 32.07
CA ARG A 163 7.44 -18.22 33.26
C ARG A 163 7.47 -19.21 34.43
N PRO A 164 8.38 -20.20 34.44
CA PRO A 164 8.39 -21.26 35.45
C PRO A 164 8.76 -20.77 36.86
N GLY A 165 9.31 -19.57 36.99
CA GLY A 165 9.50 -18.86 38.26
C GLY A 165 9.39 -17.35 38.04
N GLY A 166 9.15 -16.57 39.10
CA GLY A 166 8.91 -15.12 39.02
C GLY A 166 10.07 -14.28 38.43
N GLN A 167 11.24 -14.89 38.22
CA GLN A 167 12.43 -14.24 37.66
C GLN A 167 12.92 -14.85 36.33
N THR A 168 12.25 -15.89 35.81
CA THR A 168 12.71 -16.61 34.60
C THR A 168 11.65 -16.58 33.52
N THR A 169 12.02 -16.16 32.31
CA THR A 169 11.16 -16.16 31.12
C THR A 169 11.81 -16.99 30.01
N ILE A 170 11.07 -17.97 29.48
CA ILE A 170 11.49 -18.82 28.38
C ILE A 170 10.60 -18.49 27.18
N LYS A 171 11.19 -18.12 26.04
CA LYS A 171 10.48 -17.89 24.77
C LYS A 171 10.87 -18.98 23.78
N THR A 172 9.88 -19.64 23.18
CA THR A 172 10.06 -20.68 22.16
C THR A 172 9.12 -20.41 20.99
N GLY A 173 9.53 -20.66 19.76
CA GLY A 173 8.69 -20.37 18.60
C GLY A 173 9.35 -20.70 17.27
N TYR A 174 8.60 -20.45 16.21
CA TYR A 174 9.03 -20.64 14.84
C TYR A 174 8.87 -19.34 14.06
N ARG A 175 9.65 -19.19 12.99
CA ARG A 175 9.54 -18.07 12.04
C ARG A 175 9.51 -18.64 10.63
N TYR A 176 8.47 -18.29 9.90
CA TYR A 176 8.32 -18.56 8.47
C TYR A 176 8.50 -17.25 7.71
N SER A 177 9.17 -17.28 6.56
CA SER A 177 9.44 -16.13 5.70
C SER A 177 9.50 -16.54 4.24
#